data_AF-A0A7W0UQ98-F1
#
_entry.id   AF-A0A7W0UQ98-F1
#
_cell.length_a   1.000
_cell.length_b   1.000
_cell.length_c   1.000
_cell.angle_alpha   90.00
_cell.angle_beta   90.00
_cell.angle_gamma   90.00
#
_symmetry.space_group_name_H-M   'P 1'
#
loop_
_entity.id
_entity.type
_entity.pdbx_description
1 polymer ?
#
loop_
_entity_poly.entity_id
_entity_poly.type
_entity_poly.pdbx_seq_one_letter_code
_entity_poly.pdbx_strand_id
1 'polypeptide(L)'
;FSDDLEPSDLPLEALVPEGADVTGQWFGFTSSGVIVLVAWAEPGSDPFLMPRGFALWRRYASSPHWRVGLVERHEANEGIQEIQMSTTDLSGDDSDDALIFEGVGGSGACGNWLVLDLAREKEIYRRDLCDGRIDPGPPGSPGLVMTRSVYREGDAHCCPSAMRETILAWTGRTWRVTATKTIEG
;
A
#
# COMPACT_ATOMS: atom_id res chain seq x y z
N PHE A 1 -5.25 18.43 -15.27
CA PHE A 1 -4.14 19.37 -15.59
C PHE A 1 -3.93 19.45 -17.08
N SER A 2 -3.83 20.66 -17.63
CA SER A 2 -3.48 20.86 -19.04
C SER A 2 -1.98 20.73 -19.30
N ASP A 3 -1.18 21.06 -18.28
CA ASP A 3 0.24 21.27 -18.40
C ASP A 3 1.00 19.95 -18.26
N ASP A 4 2.07 19.82 -19.03
CA ASP A 4 2.96 18.67 -19.01
C ASP A 4 4.03 18.85 -17.94
N LEU A 5 3.63 18.66 -16.69
CA LEU A 5 4.50 18.81 -15.52
C LEU A 5 5.34 17.54 -15.29
N GLU A 6 6.53 17.73 -14.73
CA GLU A 6 7.29 16.61 -14.18
C GLU A 6 6.60 16.06 -12.92
N PRO A 7 6.78 14.77 -12.58
CA PRO A 7 6.05 14.13 -11.49
C PRO A 7 6.20 14.84 -10.12
N SER A 8 7.39 15.41 -9.84
CA SER A 8 7.67 16.16 -8.61
C SER A 8 7.00 17.53 -8.54
N ASP A 9 6.58 18.06 -9.68
CA ASP A 9 6.09 19.43 -9.82
C ASP A 9 4.56 19.46 -9.88
N LEU A 10 3.90 18.29 -9.78
CA LEU A 10 2.46 18.20 -9.70
C LEU A 10 1.94 18.84 -8.41
N PRO A 11 0.98 19.76 -8.48
CA PRO A 11 0.32 20.28 -7.29
C PRO A 11 -0.54 19.17 -6.66
N LEU A 12 -0.13 18.71 -5.47
CA LEU A 12 -0.71 17.53 -4.82
C LEU A 12 -2.18 17.72 -4.47
N GLU A 13 -2.57 18.94 -4.11
CA GLU A 13 -3.95 19.33 -3.79
C GLU A 13 -4.92 19.11 -4.96
N ALA A 14 -4.41 19.07 -6.19
CA ALA A 14 -5.24 18.83 -7.37
C ALA A 14 -5.14 17.36 -7.87
N LEU A 15 -4.39 16.52 -7.15
CA LEU A 15 -4.35 15.06 -7.34
C LEU A 15 -5.32 14.32 -6.41
N VAL A 16 -5.96 15.03 -5.48
CA VAL A 16 -6.89 14.50 -4.47
C VAL A 16 -8.25 15.18 -4.58
N PRO A 17 -9.32 14.67 -3.94
CA PRO A 17 -10.61 15.34 -3.91
C PRO A 17 -10.52 16.78 -3.38
N GLU A 18 -11.39 17.66 -3.87
CA GLU A 18 -11.42 19.06 -3.45
C GLU A 18 -11.59 19.19 -1.94
N GLY A 19 -10.69 19.94 -1.30
CA GLY A 19 -10.69 20.17 0.15
C GLY A 19 -10.12 19.02 0.99
N ALA A 20 -9.68 17.92 0.37
CA ALA A 20 -8.99 16.84 1.09
C ALA A 20 -7.53 17.22 1.41
N ASP A 21 -7.06 16.74 2.56
CA ASP A 21 -5.67 16.88 2.98
C ASP A 21 -4.85 15.72 2.43
N VAL A 22 -3.73 16.05 1.77
CA VAL A 22 -2.77 15.04 1.29
C VAL A 22 -2.00 14.47 2.48
N THR A 23 -2.10 13.16 2.68
CA THR A 23 -1.45 12.46 3.80
C THR A 23 -0.16 11.75 3.40
N GLY A 24 0.08 11.56 2.10
CA GLY A 24 1.31 10.97 1.59
C GLY A 24 1.41 11.00 0.06
N GLN A 25 2.65 10.92 -0.43
CA GLN A 25 2.99 10.86 -1.84
C GLN A 25 4.10 9.83 -2.07
N TRP A 26 3.95 9.01 -3.11
CA TRP A 26 4.94 8.02 -3.53
C TRP A 26 5.06 7.99 -5.05
N PHE A 27 6.16 7.43 -5.53
CA PHE A 27 6.45 7.30 -6.96
C PHE A 27 6.74 5.84 -7.29
N GLY A 28 6.12 5.34 -8.35
CA GLY A 28 6.44 4.03 -8.93
C GLY A 28 7.01 4.18 -10.33
N PHE A 29 7.97 3.35 -10.69
CA PHE A 29 8.59 3.32 -12.00
C PHE A 29 8.12 2.08 -12.76
N THR A 30 7.41 2.31 -13.88
CA THR A 30 6.95 1.23 -14.76
C THR A 30 7.61 1.34 -16.11
N SER A 31 7.56 0.26 -16.90
CA SER A 31 7.96 0.28 -18.31
C SER A 31 7.27 1.35 -19.16
N SER A 32 6.11 1.86 -18.73
CA SER A 32 5.34 2.90 -19.42
C SER A 32 5.56 4.30 -18.85
N GLY A 33 6.47 4.46 -17.88
CA GLY A 33 6.80 5.73 -17.25
C GLY A 33 6.49 5.78 -15.75
N VAL A 34 6.60 6.99 -15.20
CA VAL A 34 6.42 7.26 -13.77
C VAL A 34 4.92 7.28 -13.42
N ILE A 35 4.61 6.66 -12.29
CA ILE A 35 3.33 6.68 -11.62
C ILE A 35 3.45 7.51 -10.36
N VAL A 36 2.45 8.36 -10.09
CA VAL A 36 2.35 9.12 -8.85
C VAL A 36 1.20 8.55 -8.04
N LEU A 37 1.49 8.12 -6.82
CA LEU A 37 0.51 7.66 -5.85
C LEU A 37 0.34 8.75 -4.80
N VAL A 38 -0.90 9.08 -4.49
CA VAL A 38 -1.25 10.03 -3.42
C VAL A 38 -2.28 9.40 -2.51
N ALA A 39 -2.11 9.60 -1.21
CA ALA A 39 -3.13 9.29 -0.21
C ALA A 39 -3.71 10.58 0.36
N TRP A 40 -4.98 10.57 0.75
CA TRP A 40 -5.66 11.70 1.37
C TRP A 40 -6.55 11.29 2.52
N ALA A 41 -6.91 12.30 3.31
CA ALA A 41 -8.03 12.28 4.23
C ALA A 41 -8.95 13.46 3.93
N GLU A 42 -10.26 13.24 3.97
CA GLU A 42 -11.23 14.32 3.91
C GLU A 42 -11.35 15.02 5.26
N PRO A 43 -11.65 16.33 5.26
CA PRO A 43 -11.78 17.10 6.49
C PRO A 43 -12.95 16.59 7.34
N GLY A 44 -12.73 16.48 8.65
CA GLY A 44 -13.73 16.03 9.60
C GLY A 44 -13.42 16.47 11.02
N SER A 45 -14.42 16.43 11.91
CA SER A 45 -14.25 16.80 13.32
C SER A 45 -13.64 15.69 14.18
N ASP A 46 -13.75 14.44 13.75
CA ASP A 46 -13.17 13.27 14.42
C ASP A 46 -12.09 12.66 13.52
N PRO A 47 -10.79 12.75 13.88
CA PRO A 47 -9.70 12.27 13.04
C PRO A 47 -9.68 10.74 12.84
N PHE A 48 -10.44 10.01 13.66
CA PHE A 48 -10.56 8.55 13.58
C PHE A 48 -11.74 8.09 12.71
N LEU A 49 -12.63 9.02 12.32
CA LEU A 49 -13.83 8.75 11.51
C LEU A 49 -13.90 9.74 10.33
N MET A 50 -12.84 9.78 9.53
CA MET A 50 -12.77 10.58 8.32
C MET A 50 -12.74 9.65 7.09
N PRO A 51 -13.42 9.99 5.99
CA PRO A 51 -13.18 9.34 4.72
C PRO A 51 -11.72 9.50 4.32
N ARG A 52 -11.15 8.44 3.76
CA ARG A 52 -9.75 8.38 3.31
C ARG A 52 -9.68 7.69 1.98
N GLY A 53 -8.59 7.88 1.26
CA GLY A 53 -8.40 7.12 0.04
C GLY A 53 -7.04 7.32 -0.55
N PHE A 54 -6.83 6.67 -1.68
CA PHE A 54 -5.64 6.87 -2.48
C PHE A 54 -5.95 6.83 -3.98
N ALA A 55 -5.07 7.46 -4.75
CA ALA A 55 -5.21 7.56 -6.20
C ALA A 55 -3.88 7.31 -6.87
N LEU A 56 -3.97 6.70 -8.04
CA LEU A 56 -2.88 6.48 -8.97
C LEU A 56 -3.03 7.44 -10.14
N TRP A 57 -2.00 8.22 -10.39
CA TRP A 57 -1.90 9.16 -11.50
C TRP A 57 -0.79 8.75 -12.47
N ARG A 58 -1.10 8.81 -13.76
CA ARG A 58 -0.20 8.43 -14.85
C ARG A 58 -0.05 9.56 -15.86
N ARG A 59 1.17 9.70 -16.37
CA ARG A 59 1.49 10.62 -17.48
C ARG A 59 1.21 9.94 -18.82
N TYR A 60 0.57 10.67 -19.73
CA TYR A 60 0.25 10.29 -21.10
C TYR A 60 0.82 11.32 -22.06
N ALA A 61 1.15 10.88 -23.28
CA ALA A 61 1.68 11.76 -24.33
C ALA A 61 0.66 12.83 -24.80
N SER A 62 -0.64 12.59 -24.60
CA SER A 62 -1.71 13.51 -25.00
C SER A 62 -2.24 14.31 -23.83
N SER A 63 -2.55 15.59 -24.06
CA SER A 63 -3.25 16.41 -23.06
C SER A 63 -4.68 15.89 -22.81
N PRO A 64 -5.18 15.89 -21.55
CA PRO A 64 -4.46 16.20 -20.32
C PRO A 64 -3.38 15.14 -20.06
N HIS A 65 -2.14 15.60 -19.82
CA HIS A 65 -0.98 14.70 -19.71
C HIS A 65 -1.10 13.81 -18.48
N TRP A 66 -1.56 14.36 -17.37
CA TRP A 66 -1.78 13.60 -16.14
C TRP A 66 -3.25 13.22 -15.99
N ARG A 67 -3.50 11.92 -15.85
CA ARG A 67 -4.84 11.35 -15.67
C ARG A 67 -4.82 10.34 -14.54
N VAL A 68 -5.94 10.29 -13.83
CA VAL A 68 -6.18 9.28 -12.83
C VAL A 68 -6.42 7.93 -13.51
N GLY A 69 -5.70 6.90 -13.08
CA GLY A 69 -5.90 5.52 -13.52
C GLY A 69 -6.84 4.78 -12.56
N LEU A 70 -6.57 4.88 -11.27
CA LEU A 70 -7.32 4.22 -10.20
C LEU A 70 -7.55 5.17 -9.02
N VAL A 71 -8.71 5.04 -8.39
CA VAL A 71 -9.07 5.70 -7.13
C VAL A 71 -9.69 4.65 -6.23
N GLU A 72 -9.16 4.50 -5.03
CA GLU A 72 -9.81 3.79 -3.92
C GLU A 72 -10.22 4.83 -2.88
N ARG A 73 -11.46 4.75 -2.40
CA ARG A 73 -12.02 5.63 -1.38
C ARG A 73 -12.73 4.77 -0.34
N HIS A 74 -12.46 5.08 0.92
CA HIS A 74 -13.08 4.48 2.09
C HIS A 74 -13.97 5.51 2.79
N GLU A 75 -15.18 5.09 3.11
CA GLU A 75 -16.10 5.86 3.93
C GLU A 75 -15.69 5.82 5.41
N ALA A 76 -16.09 6.83 6.18
CA ALA A 76 -15.70 6.97 7.59
C ALA A 76 -16.07 5.75 8.46
N ASN A 77 -17.14 5.02 8.12
CA ASN A 77 -17.60 3.84 8.85
C ASN A 77 -16.78 2.57 8.56
N GLU A 78 -15.89 2.60 7.57
CA GLU A 78 -14.93 1.52 7.32
C GLU A 78 -13.77 1.54 8.32
N GLY A 79 -13.57 2.66 9.02
CA GLY A 79 -12.63 2.75 10.14
C GLY A 79 -11.16 2.78 9.73
N ILE A 80 -10.84 3.06 8.47
CA ILE A 80 -9.46 3.30 8.02
C ILE A 80 -8.95 4.60 8.66
N GLN A 81 -7.82 4.51 9.35
CA GLN A 81 -7.18 5.61 10.08
C GLN A 81 -5.86 6.05 9.46
N GLU A 82 -5.24 5.22 8.63
CA GLU A 82 -4.03 5.58 7.90
C GLU A 82 -3.92 4.80 6.59
N ILE A 83 -3.25 5.40 5.62
CA ILE A 83 -2.85 4.74 4.37
C ILE A 83 -1.35 5.00 4.21
N GLN A 84 -0.57 3.94 4.27
CA GLN A 84 0.88 3.96 4.03
C GLN A 84 1.21 3.13 2.80
N MET A 85 2.24 3.53 2.06
CA MET A 85 2.65 2.81 0.87
C MET A 85 4.17 2.67 0.78
N SER A 86 4.59 1.67 0.01
CA SER A 86 5.95 1.56 -0.50
C SER A 86 5.91 1.02 -1.93
N THR A 87 6.79 1.52 -2.80
CA THR A 87 6.88 1.12 -4.20
C THR A 87 8.18 0.40 -4.49
N THR A 88 8.08 -0.77 -5.12
CA THR A 88 9.22 -1.56 -5.61
C THR A 88 8.68 -2.71 -6.48
N ASP A 89 9.52 -3.33 -7.31
CA ASP A 89 9.14 -4.53 -8.05
C ASP A 89 8.93 -5.74 -7.11
N LEU A 90 7.68 -6.03 -6.76
CA LEU A 90 7.28 -7.13 -5.88
C LEU A 90 6.93 -8.38 -6.70
N SER A 91 6.44 -8.19 -7.92
CA SER A 91 5.94 -9.23 -8.81
C SER A 91 7.04 -9.84 -9.69
N GLY A 92 8.17 -9.14 -9.85
CA GLY A 92 9.33 -9.55 -10.64
C GLY A 92 9.18 -9.30 -12.12
N ASP A 93 8.40 -8.29 -12.53
CA ASP A 93 8.16 -7.95 -13.95
C ASP A 93 8.85 -6.67 -14.42
N ASP A 94 9.87 -6.21 -13.68
CA ASP A 94 10.66 -5.00 -13.94
C ASP A 94 9.83 -3.70 -13.93
N SER A 95 8.62 -3.74 -13.38
CA SER A 95 7.81 -2.57 -13.06
C SER A 95 7.49 -2.56 -11.58
N ASP A 96 7.56 -1.38 -10.96
CA ASP A 96 7.21 -1.26 -9.55
C ASP A 96 5.73 -1.63 -9.32
N ASP A 97 5.50 -2.35 -8.24
CA ASP A 97 4.22 -2.52 -7.59
C ASP A 97 4.12 -1.56 -6.39
N ALA A 98 2.91 -1.32 -5.89
CA ALA A 98 2.71 -0.66 -4.60
C ALA A 98 2.23 -1.66 -3.55
N LEU A 99 2.99 -1.80 -2.46
CA LEU A 99 2.50 -2.40 -1.22
C LEU A 99 1.81 -1.32 -0.40
N ILE A 100 0.53 -1.51 -0.12
CA ILE A 100 -0.34 -0.55 0.56
C ILE A 100 -0.79 -1.15 1.88
N PHE A 101 -0.71 -0.36 2.95
CA PHE A 101 -1.28 -0.68 4.26
C PHE A 101 -2.41 0.31 4.58
N GLU A 102 -3.62 -0.20 4.71
CA GLU A 102 -4.80 0.51 5.20
C GLU A 102 -5.00 0.15 6.69
N GLY A 103 -4.46 0.98 7.58
CA GLY A 103 -4.52 0.73 9.02
C GLY A 103 -5.87 1.09 9.62
N VAL A 104 -6.42 0.24 10.48
CA VAL A 104 -7.70 0.49 11.20
C VAL A 104 -7.52 0.92 12.65
N GLY A 105 -6.26 1.23 13.03
CA GLY A 105 -5.88 1.60 14.39
C GLY A 105 -5.80 0.41 15.37
N GLY A 106 -5.56 0.72 16.65
CA GLY A 106 -5.33 -0.27 17.70
C GLY A 106 -3.87 -0.73 17.83
N SER A 107 -3.54 -1.36 18.96
CA SER A 107 -2.15 -1.73 19.30
C SER A 107 -1.58 -2.90 18.50
N GLY A 108 -2.43 -3.65 17.80
CA GLY A 108 -2.02 -4.81 17.00
C GLY A 108 -1.61 -4.50 15.57
N ALA A 109 -1.46 -3.22 15.19
CA ALA A 109 -1.21 -2.82 13.78
C ALA A 109 -2.20 -3.49 12.80
N CYS A 110 -3.48 -3.54 13.20
CA CYS A 110 -4.52 -4.15 12.40
C CYS A 110 -4.77 -3.34 11.13
N GLY A 111 -4.96 -4.03 10.02
CA GLY A 111 -5.35 -3.38 8.77
C GLY A 111 -5.37 -4.33 7.59
N ASN A 112 -5.63 -3.74 6.42
CA ASN A 112 -5.58 -4.45 5.15
C ASN A 112 -4.23 -4.18 4.49
N TRP A 113 -3.61 -5.24 4.00
CA TRP A 113 -2.42 -5.16 3.17
C TRP A 113 -2.79 -5.49 1.74
N LEU A 114 -2.44 -4.63 0.80
CA LEU A 114 -2.74 -4.78 -0.61
C LEU A 114 -1.47 -4.70 -1.43
N VAL A 115 -1.44 -5.38 -2.56
CA VAL A 115 -0.46 -5.11 -3.62
C VAL A 115 -1.19 -4.69 -4.87
N LEU A 116 -0.85 -3.50 -5.36
CA LEU A 116 -1.31 -2.95 -6.63
C LEU A 116 -0.19 -3.07 -7.66
N ASP A 117 -0.45 -3.80 -8.73
CA ASP A 117 0.37 -3.79 -9.94
C ASP A 117 0.19 -2.46 -10.65
N LEU A 118 1.22 -1.61 -10.63
CA LEU A 118 1.12 -0.25 -11.17
C LEU A 118 1.15 -0.22 -12.69
N ALA A 119 1.77 -1.20 -13.34
CA ALA A 119 1.80 -1.28 -14.79
C ALA A 119 0.41 -1.60 -15.35
N ARG A 120 -0.31 -2.49 -14.66
CA ARG A 120 -1.65 -2.99 -15.04
C ARG A 120 -2.81 -2.29 -14.31
N GLU A 121 -2.49 -1.42 -13.35
CA GLU A 121 -3.46 -0.68 -12.50
C GLU A 121 -4.45 -1.64 -11.82
N LYS A 122 -3.93 -2.72 -11.23
CA LYS A 122 -4.76 -3.83 -10.74
C LYS A 122 -4.29 -4.38 -9.39
N GLU A 123 -5.23 -4.61 -8.48
CA GLU A 123 -4.96 -5.35 -7.24
C GLU A 123 -4.60 -6.81 -7.56
N ILE A 124 -3.44 -7.25 -7.07
CA ILE A 124 -2.93 -8.61 -7.24
C ILE A 124 -2.75 -9.35 -5.91
N TYR A 125 -2.91 -8.66 -4.78
CA TYR A 125 -2.87 -9.22 -3.43
C TYR A 125 -3.78 -8.43 -2.49
N ARG A 126 -4.44 -9.14 -1.57
CA ARG A 126 -5.11 -8.55 -0.41
C ARG A 126 -5.02 -9.49 0.78
N ARG A 127 -4.76 -8.93 1.96
CA ARG A 127 -4.68 -9.67 3.20
C ARG A 127 -5.01 -8.81 4.41
N ASP A 128 -6.00 -9.24 5.16
CA ASP A 128 -6.27 -8.67 6.48
C ASP A 128 -5.30 -9.29 7.49
N LEU A 129 -4.69 -8.42 8.30
CA LEU A 129 -3.67 -8.81 9.27
C LEU A 129 -3.75 -7.94 10.53
N CYS A 130 -3.66 -8.60 11.68
CA CYS A 130 -3.34 -8.02 12.98
C CYS A 130 -2.11 -8.75 13.53
N ASP A 131 -1.45 -8.11 14.49
CA ASP A 131 -0.24 -8.56 15.18
C ASP A 131 0.83 -8.99 14.18
N GLY A 132 1.00 -8.20 13.13
CA GLY A 132 1.91 -8.51 12.06
C GLY A 132 2.04 -7.39 11.06
N ARG A 133 2.97 -7.58 10.12
CA ARG A 133 3.24 -6.65 9.03
C ARG A 133 3.63 -7.42 7.78
N ILE A 134 3.52 -6.75 6.64
CA ILE A 134 4.04 -7.25 5.37
C ILE A 134 5.06 -6.23 4.90
N ASP A 135 6.26 -6.69 4.57
CA ASP A 135 7.31 -5.87 3.98
C ASP A 135 7.60 -6.38 2.56
N PRO A 136 8.18 -5.54 1.70
CA PRO A 136 8.83 -6.04 0.49
C PRO A 136 9.90 -7.08 0.82
N GLY A 137 10.21 -7.93 -0.17
CA GLY A 137 11.41 -8.76 -0.15
C GLY A 137 12.69 -7.93 0.07
N PRO A 138 13.81 -8.59 0.44
CA PRO A 138 15.11 -7.91 0.51
C PRO A 138 15.43 -7.16 -0.79
N PRO A 139 16.18 -6.04 -0.73
CA PRO A 139 16.50 -5.26 -1.92
C PRO A 139 17.00 -6.11 -3.10
N GLY A 140 16.36 -5.94 -4.26
CA GLY A 140 16.68 -6.71 -5.48
C GLY A 140 16.08 -8.12 -5.54
N SER A 141 15.21 -8.49 -4.61
CA SER A 141 14.48 -9.76 -4.62
C SER A 141 12.97 -9.52 -4.64
N PRO A 142 12.26 -9.86 -5.73
CA PRO A 142 10.81 -9.79 -5.78
C PRO A 142 10.18 -10.66 -4.71
N GLY A 143 9.09 -10.19 -4.12
CA GLY A 143 8.33 -10.95 -3.15
C GLY A 143 7.82 -10.09 -1.98
N LEU A 144 7.12 -10.77 -1.08
CA LEU A 144 6.65 -10.22 0.18
C LEU A 144 7.20 -11.04 1.33
N VAL A 145 7.54 -10.37 2.42
CA VAL A 145 7.89 -10.97 3.70
C VAL A 145 6.81 -10.60 4.71
N MET A 146 5.99 -11.59 5.06
CA MET A 146 4.95 -11.42 6.07
C MET A 146 5.47 -11.89 7.42
N THR A 147 5.51 -10.99 8.40
CA THR A 147 5.93 -11.28 9.77
C THR A 147 4.73 -11.21 10.70
N ARG A 148 4.48 -12.24 11.50
CA ARG A 148 3.37 -12.31 12.46
C ARG A 148 3.82 -12.75 13.84
N SER A 149 3.20 -12.17 14.86
CA SER A 149 3.31 -12.63 16.24
C SER A 149 2.64 -13.99 16.43
N VAL A 150 3.27 -14.86 17.21
CA VAL A 150 2.77 -16.18 17.59
C VAL A 150 2.68 -16.24 19.11
N TYR A 151 1.46 -16.39 19.60
CA TYR A 151 1.15 -16.45 21.03
C TYR A 151 0.91 -17.91 21.45
N ARG A 152 1.48 -18.30 22.58
CA ARG A 152 1.17 -19.54 23.31
C ARG A 152 0.05 -19.27 24.31
N GLU A 153 -0.53 -20.34 24.84
CA GLU A 153 -1.51 -20.22 25.92
C GLU A 153 -0.87 -19.56 27.14
N GLY A 154 -1.52 -18.52 27.66
CA GLY A 154 -1.03 -17.72 28.79
C GLY A 154 -0.18 -16.50 28.38
N ASP A 155 0.16 -16.33 27.10
CA ASP A 155 0.90 -15.15 26.65
C ASP A 155 0.05 -13.88 26.81
N ALA A 156 0.69 -12.81 27.30
CA ALA A 156 0.14 -11.48 27.20
C ALA A 156 0.24 -10.98 25.76
N HIS A 157 -0.76 -10.21 25.30
CA HIS A 157 -0.79 -9.68 23.93
C HIS A 157 0.41 -8.80 23.56
N CYS A 158 1.05 -8.17 24.55
CA CYS A 158 2.28 -7.40 24.36
C CYS A 158 3.56 -8.26 24.22
N CYS A 159 3.50 -9.57 24.47
CA CYS A 159 4.67 -10.45 24.57
C CYS A 159 4.41 -11.78 23.85
N PRO A 160 4.49 -11.81 22.50
CA PRO A 160 4.39 -13.06 21.77
C PRO A 160 5.59 -13.97 22.06
N SER A 161 5.34 -15.28 22.21
CA SER A 161 6.37 -16.30 22.39
C SER A 161 7.30 -16.48 21.18
N ALA A 162 6.85 -16.11 19.98
CA ALA A 162 7.63 -16.26 18.76
C ALA A 162 7.15 -15.31 17.66
N MET A 163 7.96 -15.18 16.62
CA MET A 163 7.60 -14.53 15.36
C MET A 163 7.60 -15.56 14.23
N ARG A 164 6.57 -15.55 13.39
CA ARG A 164 6.51 -16.35 12.17
C ARG A 164 6.72 -15.46 10.96
N GLU A 165 7.73 -15.80 10.18
CA GLU A 165 8.01 -15.20 8.89
C GLU A 165 7.51 -16.13 7.78
N THR A 166 6.79 -15.56 6.82
CA THR A 166 6.28 -16.25 5.64
C THR A 166 6.70 -15.46 4.41
N ILE A 167 7.47 -16.09 3.53
CA ILE A 167 7.90 -15.48 2.27
C ILE A 167 6.89 -15.86 1.20
N LEU A 168 6.37 -14.86 0.50
CA LEU A 168 5.49 -15.04 -0.65
C LEU A 168 6.19 -14.57 -1.92
N ALA A 169 6.08 -15.37 -2.98
CA ALA A 169 6.53 -14.99 -4.31
C ALA A 169 5.34 -14.98 -5.29
N TRP A 170 5.37 -14.05 -6.24
CA TRP A 170 4.41 -14.00 -7.33
C TRP A 170 4.74 -15.06 -8.39
N THR A 171 3.73 -15.79 -8.86
CA THR A 171 3.91 -16.79 -9.93
C THR A 171 3.52 -16.30 -11.31
N GLY A 172 3.35 -14.98 -11.51
CA GLY A 172 2.72 -14.41 -12.70
C GLY A 172 1.17 -14.39 -12.65
N ARG A 173 0.56 -14.97 -11.61
CA ARG A 173 -0.91 -15.03 -11.47
C ARG A 173 -1.42 -15.02 -10.04
N THR A 174 -0.65 -15.60 -9.11
CA THR A 174 -1.04 -15.68 -7.71
C THR A 174 0.19 -15.64 -6.83
N TRP A 175 0.02 -15.21 -5.58
CA TRP A 175 1.03 -15.25 -4.55
C TRP A 175 1.11 -16.64 -3.93
N ARG A 176 2.30 -17.20 -3.84
CA ARG A 176 2.53 -18.50 -3.19
C ARG A 176 3.55 -18.37 -2.08
N VAL A 177 3.27 -19.06 -0.99
CA VAL A 177 4.24 -19.26 0.08
C VAL A 177 5.39 -20.11 -0.46
N THR A 178 6.61 -19.57 -0.41
CA THR A 178 7.84 -20.27 -0.82
C THR A 178 8.65 -20.72 0.38
N ALA A 179 8.55 -20.01 1.51
CA ALA A 179 9.18 -20.40 2.76
C ALA A 179 8.34 -19.97 3.96
N THR A 180 8.50 -20.69 5.08
CA THR A 180 7.98 -20.27 6.37
C THR A 180 8.98 -20.65 7.44
N LYS A 181 9.25 -19.72 8.36
CA LYS A 181 10.14 -19.93 9.48
C LYS A 181 9.48 -19.38 10.74
N THR A 182 9.59 -20.12 11.85
CA THR A 182 9.25 -19.59 13.18
C THR A 182 10.55 -19.32 13.92
N ILE A 183 10.67 -18.11 14.47
CA ILE A 183 11.79 -17.64 15.26
C ILE A 183 11.28 -17.54 16.69
N GLU A 184 11.75 -18.41 17.56
CA GLU A 184 11.41 -18.37 18.99
C GLU A 184 12.20 -17.26 19.68
N GLY A 185 11.54 -16.59 20.64
CA GLY A 185 12.14 -15.56 21.49
C GLY A 185 12.87 -16.13 22.71
#